data_AF-A0A183AZC5-F1
#
_entry.id   AF-A0A183AZC5-F1
#
_cell.length_a   1.000
_cell.length_b   1.000
_cell.length_c   1.000
_cell.angle_alpha   90.00
_cell.angle_beta   90.00
_cell.angle_gamma   90.00
#
_symmetry.space_group_name_H-M   'P 1'
#
loop_
_entity.id
_entity.type
_entity.pdbx_description
1 polymer ?
#
loop_
_entity_poly.entity_id
_entity_poly.type
_entity_poly.pdbx_seq_one_letter_code
_entity_poly.pdbx_strand_id
1 'polypeptide(L)'
;MPHQSGHCKKPILIGPSILNADLSRLADVCSNLMDAGADYLHLDVMDGHFVPNLTIGHPVVATLRPHLPSKTFLDLHMMVAEPEKWIDGMKSAGASQYTFHYEATSDVPRCIRLIREAGMKVGLGIKPKTPVVEILPFVDSVDMVLIMTVEPGFGGQKFMYDMLPKVSH
;
A
#
# COMPACT_ATOMS: atom_id res chain seq x y z
N MET A 1 -14.04 28.81 20.47
CA MET A 1 -13.13 27.96 21.28
C MET A 1 -11.90 27.66 20.41
N PRO A 2 -10.68 27.74 20.92
CA PRO A 2 -9.50 27.51 20.09
C PRO A 2 -9.39 26.01 19.77
N HIS A 3 -9.39 25.68 18.48
CA HIS A 3 -9.04 24.35 17.98
C HIS A 3 -7.62 24.02 18.45
N GLN A 4 -7.48 23.06 19.36
CA GLN A 4 -6.17 22.48 19.65
C GLN A 4 -5.76 21.65 18.42
N SER A 5 -4.80 22.15 17.65
CA SER A 5 -4.17 21.41 16.56
C SER A 5 -3.29 20.32 17.16
N GLY A 6 -3.88 19.15 17.42
CA GLY A 6 -3.16 17.96 17.86
C GLY A 6 -2.19 17.50 16.78
N HIS A 7 -0.94 17.93 16.84
CA HIS A 7 0.10 17.43 15.94
C HIS A 7 0.33 15.95 16.25
N CYS A 8 0.25 15.10 15.22
CA CYS A 8 0.51 13.67 15.36
C CYS A 8 1.94 13.45 15.89
N LYS A 9 2.07 12.87 17.08
CA LYS A 9 3.36 12.60 17.75
C LYS A 9 4.10 11.37 17.21
N LYS A 10 3.55 10.68 16.19
CA LYS A 10 4.17 9.50 15.60
C LYS A 10 5.35 9.93 14.70
N PRO A 11 6.45 9.15 14.66
CA PRO A 11 7.54 9.44 13.74
C PRO A 11 7.05 9.37 12.30
N ILE A 12 7.63 10.22 11.44
CA ILE A 12 7.43 10.15 9.99
C ILE A 12 8.14 8.90 9.50
N LEU A 13 7.44 8.08 8.72
CA LEU A 13 7.99 6.88 8.11
C LEU A 13 8.15 7.09 6.60
N ILE A 14 9.25 6.57 6.05
CA ILE A 14 9.58 6.64 4.62
C ILE A 14 9.56 5.23 4.04
N GLY A 15 8.64 5.00 3.11
CA GLY A 15 8.53 3.78 2.33
C GLY A 15 8.83 4.01 0.86
N PRO A 16 10.08 3.83 0.39
CA PRO A 16 10.39 3.91 -1.03
C PRO A 16 9.59 2.86 -1.83
N SER A 17 8.92 3.30 -2.89
CA SER A 17 8.34 2.40 -3.88
C SER A 17 9.44 1.83 -4.77
N ILE A 18 9.43 0.52 -4.95
CA ILE A 18 10.36 -0.19 -5.83
C ILE A 18 9.85 -0.31 -7.27
N LEU A 19 8.70 0.29 -7.60
CA LEU A 19 8.06 0.21 -8.92
C LEU A 19 8.98 0.63 -10.07
N ASN A 20 9.79 1.66 -9.85
CA ASN A 20 10.71 2.19 -10.86
C ASN A 20 12.16 1.70 -10.68
N ALA A 21 12.38 0.68 -9.85
CA ALA A 21 13.70 0.07 -9.69
C ALA A 21 14.09 -0.73 -10.94
N ASP A 22 15.40 -0.97 -11.11
CA ASP A 22 15.87 -2.01 -12.02
C ASP A 22 15.46 -3.38 -11.46
N LEU A 23 14.38 -3.93 -12.02
CA LEU A 23 13.81 -5.20 -11.58
C LEU A 23 14.77 -6.39 -11.75
N SER A 24 15.77 -6.29 -12.63
CA SER A 24 16.78 -7.34 -12.79
C SER A 24 17.70 -7.46 -11.56
N ARG A 25 17.72 -6.43 -10.71
CA ARG A 25 18.54 -6.33 -9.50
C ARG A 25 17.70 -6.00 -8.26
N LEU A 26 16.45 -6.42 -8.23
CA LEU A 26 15.48 -6.01 -7.21
C LEU A 26 15.97 -6.25 -5.77
N ALA A 27 16.59 -7.40 -5.51
CA ALA A 27 17.13 -7.73 -4.19
C ALA A 27 18.21 -6.73 -3.74
N ASP A 28 19.17 -6.41 -4.62
CA ASP A 28 20.23 -5.42 -4.34
C ASP A 28 19.62 -4.05 -4.04
N VAL A 29 18.66 -3.61 -4.87
CA VAL A 29 18.00 -2.31 -4.71
C VAL A 29 17.28 -2.25 -3.36
N CYS A 30 16.51 -3.29 -3.01
CA CYS A 30 15.80 -3.34 -1.75
C CYS A 30 16.75 -3.35 -0.55
N SER A 31 17.84 -4.12 -0.59
CA SER A 31 18.85 -4.11 0.48
C SER A 31 19.46 -2.72 0.66
N ASN A 32 19.87 -2.07 -0.44
CA ASN A 32 20.45 -0.73 -0.40
C ASN A 32 19.47 0.31 0.19
N LEU A 33 18.18 0.21 -0.12
CA LEU A 33 17.15 1.10 0.45
C LEU A 33 17.00 0.89 1.96
N MET A 34 17.01 -0.37 2.43
CA MET A 34 16.96 -0.67 3.86
C MET A 34 18.21 -0.16 4.57
N ASP A 35 19.40 -0.35 4.00
CA ASP A 35 20.66 0.14 4.56
C ASP A 35 20.74 1.67 4.58
N ALA A 36 20.08 2.34 3.62
CA ALA A 36 19.94 3.79 3.57
C ALA A 36 18.93 4.35 4.59
N GLY A 37 18.26 3.49 5.37
CA GLY A 37 17.35 3.90 6.45
C GLY A 37 15.88 3.95 6.07
N ALA A 38 15.44 3.25 5.01
CA ALA A 38 14.03 3.06 4.75
C ALA A 38 13.32 2.35 5.93
N ASP A 39 12.17 2.86 6.34
CA ASP A 39 11.39 2.27 7.44
C ASP A 39 10.65 1.00 6.99
N TYR A 40 10.24 0.97 5.72
CA TYR A 40 9.58 -0.15 5.08
C TYR A 40 9.82 -0.12 3.56
N LEU A 41 9.50 -1.21 2.86
CA LEU A 41 9.48 -1.23 1.40
C LEU A 41 8.05 -1.20 0.91
N HIS A 42 7.78 -0.34 -0.07
CA HIS A 42 6.48 -0.24 -0.73
C HIS A 42 6.53 -0.94 -2.09
N LEU A 43 5.59 -1.87 -2.30
CA LEU A 43 5.54 -2.71 -3.49
C LEU A 43 4.19 -2.52 -4.18
N ASP A 44 4.22 -1.89 -5.35
CA ASP A 44 3.07 -1.65 -6.19
C ASP A 44 2.73 -2.88 -7.03
N VAL A 45 1.62 -3.54 -6.72
CA VAL A 45 1.11 -4.74 -7.40
C VAL A 45 -0.08 -4.37 -8.28
N MET A 46 0.02 -4.65 -9.57
CA MET A 46 -0.99 -4.31 -10.58
C MET A 46 -1.32 -5.54 -11.41
N ASP A 47 -2.59 -5.73 -11.76
CA ASP A 47 -3.09 -6.93 -12.48
C ASP A 47 -3.58 -6.66 -13.92
N GLY A 48 -3.42 -5.44 -14.42
CA GLY A 48 -3.91 -5.02 -15.73
C GLY A 48 -5.42 -4.81 -15.84
N HIS A 49 -6.19 -5.06 -14.78
CA HIS A 49 -7.66 -4.94 -14.78
C HIS A 49 -8.11 -3.71 -14.00
N PHE A 50 -7.65 -3.54 -12.75
CA PHE A 50 -8.01 -2.37 -11.94
C PHE A 50 -7.30 -1.10 -12.40
N VAL A 51 -6.09 -1.26 -12.92
CA VAL A 51 -5.28 -0.24 -13.58
C VAL A 51 -4.74 -0.79 -14.91
N PRO A 52 -4.50 0.05 -15.92
CA PRO A 52 -4.03 -0.39 -17.24
C PRO A 52 -2.52 -0.66 -17.26
N ASN A 53 -2.00 -1.38 -16.26
CA ASN A 53 -0.60 -1.77 -16.16
C ASN A 53 -0.45 -3.09 -15.38
N LEU A 54 0.66 -3.80 -15.59
CA LEU A 54 0.99 -5.08 -14.97
C LEU A 54 2.39 -4.99 -14.38
N THR A 55 2.55 -5.32 -13.10
CA THR A 55 3.85 -5.21 -12.41
C THR A 55 4.35 -6.57 -11.95
N ILE A 56 4.18 -6.87 -10.66
CA ILE A 56 4.69 -8.07 -10.00
C ILE A 56 3.55 -8.79 -9.27
N GLY A 57 3.73 -10.08 -9.03
CA GLY A 57 2.83 -10.88 -8.20
C GLY A 57 3.53 -11.44 -6.96
N HIS A 58 2.78 -12.22 -6.17
CA HIS A 58 3.30 -12.90 -4.99
C HIS A 58 4.56 -13.76 -5.23
N PRO A 59 4.82 -14.37 -6.40
CA PRO A 59 6.08 -15.10 -6.62
C PRO A 59 7.33 -14.22 -6.50
N VAL A 60 7.26 -12.96 -6.96
CA VAL A 60 8.38 -12.01 -6.84
C VAL A 60 8.57 -11.59 -5.38
N VAL A 61 7.49 -11.38 -4.64
CA VAL A 61 7.56 -11.07 -3.20
C VAL A 61 8.19 -12.25 -2.44
N ALA A 62 7.79 -13.48 -2.76
CA ALA A 62 8.28 -14.69 -2.12
C ALA A 62 9.78 -14.93 -2.38
N THR A 63 10.27 -14.64 -3.60
CA THR A 63 11.69 -14.76 -3.91
C THR A 63 12.51 -13.60 -3.37
N LEU A 64 11.93 -12.39 -3.25
CA LEU A 64 12.60 -11.23 -2.65
C LEU A 64 12.77 -11.39 -1.14
N ARG A 65 11.75 -11.90 -0.43
CA ARG A 65 11.70 -11.93 1.04
C ARG A 65 12.96 -12.52 1.71
N PRO A 66 13.54 -13.65 1.27
CA PRO A 66 14.75 -14.22 1.85
C PRO A 66 16.00 -13.35 1.74
N HIS A 67 16.03 -12.40 0.81
CA HIS A 67 17.16 -11.49 0.61
C HIS A 67 17.07 -10.22 1.46
N LEU A 68 16.00 -10.05 2.23
CA LEU A 68 15.78 -8.87 3.06
C LEU A 68 16.06 -9.18 4.54
N PRO A 69 16.40 -8.16 5.36
CA PRO A 69 16.39 -8.31 6.80
C PRO A 69 15.07 -8.92 7.29
N SER A 70 15.14 -9.87 8.23
CA SER A 70 13.97 -10.66 8.66
C SER A 70 12.80 -9.82 9.21
N LYS A 71 13.10 -8.61 9.69
CA LYS A 71 12.13 -7.65 10.24
C LYS A 71 11.65 -6.60 9.23
N THR A 72 12.13 -6.61 7.98
CA THR A 72 11.68 -5.65 6.97
C THR A 72 10.18 -5.71 6.82
N PHE A 73 9.52 -4.56 6.95
CA PHE A 73 8.09 -4.45 6.73
C PHE A 73 7.83 -4.29 5.23
N LEU A 74 6.97 -5.15 4.68
CA LEU A 74 6.56 -5.12 3.28
C LEU A 74 5.12 -4.61 3.19
N ASP A 75 4.97 -3.39 2.68
CA ASP A 75 3.68 -2.79 2.35
C ASP A 75 3.33 -3.12 0.89
N LEU A 76 2.36 -4.00 0.69
CA LEU A 76 1.88 -4.35 -0.64
C LEU A 76 0.69 -3.47 -0.99
N HIS A 77 0.88 -2.61 -1.98
CA HIS A 77 -0.16 -1.75 -2.51
C HIS A 77 -0.82 -2.41 -3.72
N MET A 78 -2.04 -2.85 -3.50
CA MET A 78 -2.77 -3.79 -4.33
C MET A 78 -3.72 -3.05 -5.26
N MET A 79 -3.19 -2.62 -6.40
CA MET A 79 -3.94 -2.03 -7.52
C MET A 79 -4.47 -3.15 -8.43
N VAL A 80 -5.30 -4.02 -7.85
CA VAL A 80 -5.83 -5.23 -8.49
C VAL A 80 -7.35 -5.28 -8.38
N ALA A 81 -8.02 -5.95 -9.32
CA ALA A 81 -9.44 -6.24 -9.22
C ALA A 81 -9.68 -7.43 -8.27
N GLU A 82 -10.80 -7.39 -7.54
CA GLU A 82 -11.20 -8.45 -6.60
C GLU A 82 -10.06 -8.81 -5.63
N PRO A 83 -9.58 -7.84 -4.82
CA PRO A 83 -8.36 -7.95 -4.01
C PRO A 83 -8.33 -9.20 -3.12
N GLU A 84 -9.50 -9.67 -2.68
CA GLU A 84 -9.64 -10.85 -1.83
C GLU A 84 -9.00 -12.11 -2.41
N LYS A 85 -8.95 -12.24 -3.74
CA LYS A 85 -8.35 -13.40 -4.43
C LYS A 85 -6.85 -13.52 -4.20
N TRP A 86 -6.18 -12.43 -3.85
CA TRP A 86 -4.72 -12.36 -3.79
C TRP A 86 -4.16 -12.41 -2.36
N ILE A 87 -5.03 -12.34 -1.34
CA ILE A 87 -4.66 -12.22 0.08
C ILE A 87 -3.76 -13.39 0.51
N ASP A 88 -4.20 -14.63 0.30
CA ASP A 88 -3.49 -15.82 0.78
C ASP A 88 -2.12 -15.98 0.12
N GLY A 89 -2.05 -15.72 -1.18
CA GLY A 89 -0.79 -15.75 -1.94
C GLY A 89 0.19 -14.70 -1.45
N MET A 90 -0.27 -13.47 -1.21
CA MET A 90 0.55 -12.38 -0.69
C MET A 90 1.01 -12.63 0.75
N LYS A 91 0.12 -13.16 1.61
CA LYS A 91 0.50 -13.56 2.96
C LYS A 91 1.59 -14.62 2.94
N SER A 92 1.40 -15.67 2.14
CA SER A 92 2.36 -16.78 2.00
C SER A 92 3.71 -16.30 1.48
N ALA A 93 3.72 -15.26 0.65
CA ALA A 93 4.94 -14.62 0.13
C ALA A 93 5.68 -13.74 1.17
N GLY A 94 5.10 -13.48 2.34
CA GLY A 94 5.73 -12.71 3.41
C GLY A 94 5.32 -11.25 3.50
N ALA A 95 4.17 -10.88 2.93
CA ALA A 95 3.58 -9.55 3.09
C ALA A 95 3.34 -9.20 4.58
N SER A 96 3.62 -7.94 4.94
CA SER A 96 3.37 -7.41 6.29
C SER A 96 2.07 -6.62 6.35
N GLN A 97 1.78 -5.86 5.29
CA GLN A 97 0.55 -5.10 5.10
C GLN A 97 0.01 -5.34 3.69
N TYR A 98 -1.31 -5.37 3.60
CA TYR A 98 -2.05 -5.47 2.36
C TYR A 98 -2.94 -4.24 2.23
N THR A 99 -2.59 -3.35 1.31
CA THR A 99 -3.27 -2.08 1.06
C THR A 99 -4.12 -2.21 -0.21
N PHE A 100 -5.43 -2.39 -0.06
CA PHE A 100 -6.35 -2.52 -1.19
C PHE A 100 -7.07 -1.21 -1.48
N HIS A 101 -7.62 -1.06 -2.68
CA HIS A 101 -8.42 0.12 -3.04
C HIS A 101 -9.89 -0.06 -2.67
N TYR A 102 -10.50 0.98 -2.11
CA TYR A 102 -11.95 1.05 -1.85
C TYR A 102 -12.75 0.68 -3.10
N GLU A 103 -12.32 1.15 -4.26
CA GLU A 103 -12.97 1.01 -5.56
C GLU A 103 -12.80 -0.39 -6.17
N ALA A 104 -11.94 -1.25 -5.60
CA ALA A 104 -11.58 -2.54 -6.17
C ALA A 104 -12.42 -3.72 -5.67
N THR A 105 -13.20 -3.52 -4.60
CA THR A 105 -14.08 -4.54 -4.01
C THR A 105 -15.51 -4.04 -3.89
N SER A 106 -16.47 -4.95 -3.99
CA SER A 106 -17.88 -4.69 -3.69
C SER A 106 -18.24 -4.86 -2.21
N ASP A 107 -17.35 -5.43 -1.39
CA ASP A 107 -17.56 -5.70 0.04
C ASP A 107 -16.30 -5.37 0.86
N VAL A 108 -16.14 -4.07 1.13
CA VAL A 108 -15.02 -3.52 1.90
C VAL A 108 -14.87 -4.16 3.29
N PRO A 109 -15.94 -4.31 4.12
CA PRO A 109 -15.82 -4.99 5.41
C PRO A 109 -15.32 -6.43 5.31
N ARG A 110 -15.77 -7.18 4.30
CA ARG A 110 -15.29 -8.55 4.07
C ARG A 110 -13.82 -8.57 3.68
N CYS A 111 -13.37 -7.68 2.79
CA CYS A 111 -11.96 -7.60 2.41
C CYS A 111 -11.06 -7.29 3.62
N ILE A 112 -11.43 -6.30 4.43
CA ILE A 112 -10.75 -5.94 5.69
C ILE A 112 -10.62 -7.16 6.61
N ARG A 113 -11.74 -7.88 6.82
CA ARG A 113 -11.76 -9.07 7.69
C ARG A 113 -10.81 -10.15 7.19
N LEU A 114 -10.83 -10.48 5.89
CA LEU A 114 -9.97 -11.51 5.31
C LEU A 114 -8.48 -11.16 5.44
N ILE A 115 -8.12 -9.89 5.24
CA ILE A 115 -6.73 -9.43 5.41
C ILE A 115 -6.28 -9.59 6.87
N ARG A 116 -7.14 -9.21 7.83
CA ARG A 116 -6.87 -9.40 9.28
C ARG A 116 -6.72 -10.87 9.64
N GLU A 117 -7.63 -11.72 9.17
CA GLU A 117 -7.64 -13.18 9.43
C GLU A 117 -6.38 -13.85 8.86
N ALA A 118 -5.89 -13.39 7.71
CA ALA A 118 -4.60 -13.81 7.14
C ALA A 118 -3.38 -13.32 7.96
N GLY A 119 -3.59 -12.49 8.99
CA GLY A 119 -2.53 -12.00 9.88
C GLY A 119 -1.63 -10.95 9.21
N MET A 120 -2.21 -10.08 8.39
CA MET A 120 -1.55 -8.88 7.85
C MET A 120 -2.18 -7.62 8.44
N LYS A 121 -1.43 -6.51 8.39
CA LYS A 121 -2.03 -5.18 8.59
C LYS A 121 -2.91 -4.82 7.39
N VAL A 122 -3.97 -4.05 7.63
CA VAL A 122 -4.92 -3.61 6.62
C VAL A 122 -4.63 -2.17 6.22
N GLY A 123 -4.33 -1.96 4.94
CA GLY A 123 -4.34 -0.64 4.32
C GLY A 123 -5.60 -0.46 3.46
N LEU A 124 -6.15 0.76 3.44
CA LEU A 124 -7.23 1.14 2.54
C LEU A 124 -6.84 2.37 1.72
N GLY A 125 -6.65 2.16 0.42
CA GLY A 125 -6.35 3.19 -0.56
C GLY A 125 -7.60 3.77 -1.22
N ILE A 126 -7.52 5.04 -1.61
CA ILE A 126 -8.53 5.70 -2.44
C ILE A 126 -7.89 6.46 -3.60
N LYS A 127 -8.53 6.42 -4.76
CA LYS A 127 -8.15 7.21 -5.94
C LYS A 127 -8.33 8.72 -5.70
N PRO A 128 -7.71 9.58 -6.52
CA PRO A 128 -7.84 11.03 -6.39
C PRO A 128 -9.29 11.53 -6.41
N LYS A 129 -10.16 10.90 -7.21
CA LYS A 129 -11.57 11.32 -7.35
C LYS A 129 -12.49 10.79 -6.26
N THR A 130 -12.04 9.84 -5.45
CA THR A 130 -12.87 9.24 -4.40
C THR A 130 -12.88 10.13 -3.16
N PRO A 131 -14.05 10.62 -2.71
CA PRO A 131 -14.15 11.45 -1.52
C PRO A 131 -13.75 10.68 -0.26
N VAL A 132 -13.08 11.35 0.69
CA VAL A 132 -12.68 10.74 1.98
C VAL A 132 -13.89 10.28 2.79
N VAL A 133 -15.03 10.96 2.65
CA VAL A 133 -16.27 10.61 3.36
C VAL A 133 -16.75 9.18 3.08
N GLU A 134 -16.41 8.62 1.92
CA GLU A 134 -16.74 7.24 1.54
C GLU A 134 -16.06 6.21 2.42
N ILE A 135 -14.87 6.53 2.95
CA ILE A 135 -14.06 5.60 3.75
C ILE A 135 -14.13 5.85 5.26
N LEU A 136 -14.74 6.96 5.69
CA LEU A 136 -14.93 7.28 7.12
C LEU A 136 -15.56 6.13 7.94
N PRO A 137 -16.54 5.36 7.42
CA PRO A 137 -17.10 4.23 8.18
C PRO A 137 -16.10 3.11 8.49
N PHE A 138 -14.95 3.06 7.81
CA PHE A 138 -13.98 1.96 7.90
C PHE A 138 -12.68 2.34 8.61
N VAL A 139 -12.45 3.62 8.93
CA VAL A 139 -11.16 4.11 9.44
C VAL A 139 -10.71 3.43 10.73
N ASP A 140 -11.65 3.08 11.61
CA ASP A 140 -11.36 2.38 12.87
C ASP A 140 -11.04 0.89 12.66
N SER A 141 -11.32 0.35 11.47
CA SER A 141 -11.08 -1.06 11.13
C SER A 141 -9.76 -1.30 10.39
N VAL A 142 -9.10 -0.25 9.92
CA VAL A 142 -7.86 -0.31 9.13
C VAL A 142 -6.66 0.21 9.92
N ASP A 143 -5.46 -0.24 9.55
CA ASP A 143 -4.21 0.21 10.18
C ASP A 143 -3.58 1.42 9.48
N MET A 144 -3.93 1.62 8.19
CA MET A 144 -3.38 2.68 7.34
C MET A 144 -4.42 3.09 6.27
N VAL A 145 -4.52 4.41 6.00
CA VAL A 145 -5.27 4.95 4.86
C VAL A 145 -4.29 5.55 3.87
N LEU A 146 -4.37 5.12 2.61
CA LEU A 146 -3.53 5.60 1.52
C LEU A 146 -4.32 6.56 0.62
N ILE A 147 -3.93 7.84 0.66
CA ILE A 147 -4.46 8.84 -0.27
C ILE A 147 -3.60 8.86 -1.52
N MET A 148 -4.15 8.42 -2.65
CA MET A 148 -3.44 8.53 -3.92
C MET A 148 -3.34 10.01 -4.34
N THR A 149 -2.11 10.46 -4.60
CA THR A 149 -1.80 11.83 -5.06
C THR A 149 -1.49 11.90 -6.54
N VAL A 150 -1.77 10.82 -7.27
CA VAL A 150 -1.68 10.62 -8.71
C VAL A 150 -2.72 9.56 -9.08
N GLU A 151 -3.09 9.45 -10.36
CA GLU A 151 -3.91 8.31 -10.78
C GLU A 151 -3.09 7.01 -10.69
N PRO A 152 -3.59 5.95 -10.03
CA PRO A 152 -2.85 4.71 -9.86
C PRO A 152 -2.55 4.03 -11.20
N GLY A 153 -1.42 3.36 -11.29
CA GLY A 153 -1.01 2.56 -12.45
C GLY A 153 0.38 2.87 -12.98
N PHE A 154 0.92 4.08 -12.78
CA PHE A 154 2.24 4.45 -13.32
C PHE A 154 3.05 5.32 -12.34
N GLY A 155 4.35 5.08 -12.28
CA GLY A 155 5.31 5.93 -11.56
C GLY A 155 5.67 7.20 -12.34
N GLY A 156 6.36 8.14 -11.67
CA GLY A 156 6.92 9.35 -12.31
C GLY A 156 5.92 10.46 -12.64
N GLN A 157 4.66 10.30 -12.23
CA GLN A 157 3.62 11.31 -12.39
C GLN A 157 3.82 12.50 -11.45
N LYS A 158 3.25 13.66 -11.82
CA LYS A 158 3.32 14.87 -11.00
C LYS A 158 2.34 14.79 -9.83
N PHE A 159 2.80 15.19 -8.65
CA PHE A 159 1.99 15.26 -7.44
C PHE A 159 0.77 16.18 -7.60
N MET A 160 -0.42 15.66 -7.28
CA MET A 160 -1.68 16.39 -7.26
C MET A 160 -1.88 17.07 -5.89
N TYR A 161 -1.45 18.33 -5.79
CA TYR A 161 -1.49 19.10 -4.53
C TYR A 161 -2.90 19.25 -3.93
N ASP A 162 -3.92 19.23 -4.78
CA ASP A 162 -5.33 19.27 -4.41
C ASP A 162 -5.80 18.01 -3.65
N MET A 163 -4.96 16.98 -3.52
CA MET A 163 -5.23 15.81 -2.67
C MET A 163 -4.84 16.03 -1.21
N LEU A 164 -3.98 17.00 -0.88
CA LEU A 164 -3.53 17.25 0.49
C LEU A 164 -4.66 17.57 1.48
N PRO A 165 -5.74 18.31 1.13
CA PRO A 165 -6.84 18.54 2.06
C PRO A 165 -7.49 17.26 2.60
N LYS A 166 -7.37 16.13 1.89
CA LYS A 166 -7.92 14.83 2.31
C LYS A 166 -7.27 14.28 3.58
N VAL A 167 -6.02 14.63 3.87
CA VAL A 167 -5.32 14.14 5.08
C VAL A 167 -5.57 15.01 6.33
N SER A 168 -6.34 16.08 6.20
CA SER A 168 -6.70 16.98 7.30
C SER A 168 -8.00 16.60 8.02
N HIS A 169 -8.66 15.50 7.61
CA HIS A 169 -9.96 15.06 8.11
C HIS A 169 -9.82 14.14 9.32
#